data_AF-A0A437M7J2-F1
#
_entry.id   AF-A0A437M7J2-F1
#
_cell.length_a   1.000
_cell.length_b   1.000
_cell.length_c   1.000
_cell.angle_alpha   90.00
_cell.angle_beta   90.00
_cell.angle_gamma   90.00
#
_symmetry.space_group_name_H-M   'P 1'
#
loop_
_entity.id
_entity.type
_entity.pdbx_description
1 polymer ?
#
loop_
_entity_poly.entity_id
_entity_poly.type
_entity_poly.pdbx_seq_one_letter_code
_entity_poly.pdbx_strand_id
1 'polypeptide(L)'
;MKPALWRIAFTLALPTALAAAAPQPTVAVCMLRHSDTAQAARYRVTIDWNGFGDQDTARIDLAAEDASGDIWPQFRDQRLKPQTKPTVDIITVSDVSRYPLNFYLVGLNDDAVAAFDDECRAGFCSVKASMPGIEQLGTGASIPAVVDAYSCPKG
;
A
#
# COMPACT_ATOMS: atom_id res chain seq x y z
N MET A 1 48.00 18.21 55.60
CA MET A 1 47.52 16.83 55.28
C MET A 1 46.25 16.93 54.45
N LYS A 2 46.27 16.36 53.23
CA LYS A 2 45.14 15.75 52.48
C LYS A 2 43.99 16.67 51.98
N PRO A 3 43.30 16.29 50.87
CA PRO A 3 43.49 16.98 49.59
C PRO A 3 42.21 17.51 48.92
N ALA A 4 42.43 18.21 47.81
CA ALA A 4 41.44 18.71 46.86
C ALA A 4 40.52 17.62 46.28
N LEU A 5 39.26 17.96 46.06
CA LEU A 5 38.27 17.18 45.32
C LEU A 5 37.76 18.02 44.16
N TRP A 6 38.37 17.84 42.99
CA TRP A 6 37.83 18.26 41.70
C TRP A 6 36.82 17.21 41.23
N ARG A 7 35.55 17.62 41.05
CA ARG A 7 34.53 16.81 40.39
C ARG A 7 34.52 17.16 38.90
N ILE A 8 35.09 16.28 38.08
CA ILE A 8 34.90 16.31 36.62
C ILE A 8 33.56 15.60 36.35
N ALA A 9 32.55 16.35 35.93
CA ALA A 9 31.31 15.81 35.43
C ALA A 9 31.52 15.35 33.98
N PHE A 10 31.52 14.04 33.76
CA PHE A 10 31.45 13.45 32.42
C PHE A 10 29.99 13.49 31.95
N THR A 11 29.67 14.45 31.09
CA THR A 11 28.41 14.45 30.33
C THR A 11 28.56 13.45 29.18
N LEU A 12 28.01 12.24 29.35
CA LEU A 12 27.86 11.27 28.27
C LEU A 12 26.81 11.82 27.28
N ALA A 13 27.27 12.42 26.19
CA ALA A 13 26.43 12.70 25.03
C ALA A 13 26.14 11.37 24.32
N LEU A 14 24.94 10.83 24.50
CA LEU A 14 24.46 9.74 23.66
C LEU A 14 24.19 10.32 22.25
N PRO A 15 24.82 9.78 21.19
CA PRO A 15 24.47 10.16 19.83
C PRO A 15 23.09 9.57 19.52
N THR A 16 22.10 10.44 19.36
CA THR A 16 20.83 10.09 18.71
C THR A 16 21.13 9.78 17.25
N ALA A 17 21.44 8.52 16.96
CA ALA A 17 21.43 8.03 15.59
C ALA A 17 20.00 8.16 15.06
N LEU A 18 19.77 9.09 14.11
CA LEU A 18 18.55 9.09 13.32
C LEU A 18 18.48 7.74 12.62
N ALA A 19 17.57 6.87 13.05
CA ALA A 19 17.20 5.71 12.27
C ALA A 19 16.61 6.24 10.95
N ALA A 20 17.30 5.98 9.83
CA ALA A 20 16.73 6.24 8.52
C ALA A 20 15.43 5.42 8.41
N ALA A 21 14.33 6.07 8.02
CA ALA A 21 13.08 5.37 7.78
C ALA A 21 13.31 4.25 6.78
N ALA A 22 12.76 3.06 7.04
CA ALA A 22 12.82 1.96 6.10
C ALA A 22 12.25 2.43 4.75
N PRO A 23 12.85 2.03 3.62
CA PRO A 23 12.32 2.36 2.30
C PRO A 23 10.87 1.87 2.19
N GLN A 24 9.96 2.71 1.70
CA GLN A 24 8.55 2.38 1.54
C GLN A 24 8.10 2.64 0.09
N PRO A 25 7.40 1.70 -0.55
CA PRO A 25 6.82 1.92 -1.86
C PRO A 25 5.73 3.00 -1.80
N THR A 26 5.52 3.66 -2.94
CA THR A 26 4.47 4.67 -3.10
C THR A 26 3.58 4.29 -4.28
N VAL A 27 2.27 4.47 -4.11
CA VAL A 27 1.29 4.23 -5.17
C VAL A 27 0.72 5.56 -5.64
N ALA A 28 0.84 5.83 -6.93
CA ALA A 28 0.13 6.90 -7.62
C ALA A 28 -0.95 6.30 -8.52
N VAL A 29 -2.15 6.87 -8.49
CA VAL A 29 -3.25 6.48 -9.36
C VAL A 29 -3.84 7.68 -10.09
N CYS A 30 -4.27 7.43 -11.32
CA CYS A 30 -5.11 8.34 -12.07
C CYS A 30 -6.16 7.54 -12.87
N MET A 31 -7.34 8.14 -13.03
CA MET A 31 -8.45 7.57 -13.78
C MET A 31 -8.22 7.76 -15.28
N LEU A 32 -8.36 6.69 -16.05
CA LEU A 32 -8.30 6.73 -17.51
C LEU A 32 -9.69 6.89 -18.12
N ARG A 33 -10.68 6.20 -17.56
CA ARG A 33 -12.06 6.18 -18.06
C ARG A 33 -13.02 5.75 -16.95
N HIS A 34 -14.18 6.41 -16.88
CA HIS A 34 -15.33 5.97 -16.09
C HIS A 34 -16.46 5.48 -17.01
N SER A 35 -17.28 4.56 -16.50
CA SER A 35 -18.48 4.08 -17.16
C SER A 35 -19.65 4.09 -16.18
N ASP A 36 -20.48 5.14 -16.26
CA ASP A 36 -21.63 5.30 -15.36
C ASP A 36 -22.62 4.13 -15.45
N THR A 37 -22.81 3.56 -16.65
CA THR A 37 -23.73 2.44 -16.87
C THR A 37 -23.25 1.13 -16.26
N ALA A 38 -21.94 0.94 -16.16
CA ALA A 38 -21.33 -0.25 -15.60
C ALA A 38 -20.86 -0.06 -14.15
N GLN A 39 -20.97 1.18 -13.62
CA GLN A 39 -20.41 1.58 -12.33
C GLN A 39 -18.94 1.15 -12.18
N ALA A 40 -18.17 1.28 -13.25
CA ALA A 40 -16.80 0.79 -13.33
C ALA A 40 -15.84 1.90 -13.77
N ALA A 41 -14.63 1.88 -13.25
CA ALA A 41 -13.57 2.79 -13.66
C ALA A 41 -12.28 2.04 -13.99
N ARG A 42 -11.58 2.55 -15.01
CA ARG A 42 -10.24 2.10 -15.37
C ARG A 42 -9.23 3.08 -14.83
N TYR A 43 -8.22 2.57 -14.15
CA TYR A 43 -7.15 3.37 -13.55
C TYR A 43 -5.80 2.98 -14.14
N ARG A 44 -4.94 3.98 -14.36
CA ARG A 44 -3.50 3.75 -14.46
C ARG A 44 -2.93 3.84 -13.05
N VAL A 45 -2.18 2.81 -12.68
CA VAL A 45 -1.47 2.75 -11.40
C VAL A 45 0.02 2.79 -11.71
N THR A 46 0.74 3.62 -10.98
CA THR A 46 2.19 3.63 -10.95
C THR A 46 2.64 3.31 -9.54
N ILE A 47 3.45 2.25 -9.41
CA ILE A 47 4.07 1.84 -8.16
C ILE A 47 5.54 2.21 -8.24
N ASP A 48 5.99 3.16 -7.43
CA ASP A 48 7.42 3.35 -7.18
C ASP A 48 7.80 2.49 -5.99
N TRP A 49 8.69 1.53 -6.22
CA TRP A 49 9.14 0.62 -5.18
C TRP A 49 10.15 1.27 -4.24
N ASN A 50 10.76 2.42 -4.58
CA ASN A 50 11.66 3.17 -3.69
C ASN A 50 12.78 2.34 -3.04
N GLY A 51 13.26 1.29 -3.70
CA GLY A 51 14.26 0.38 -3.12
C GLY A 51 13.71 -0.55 -2.02
N PHE A 52 12.39 -0.66 -1.89
CA PHE A 52 11.72 -1.69 -1.11
C PHE A 52 12.15 -3.07 -1.64
N GLY A 53 12.79 -3.84 -0.78
CA GLY A 53 13.29 -5.18 -1.08
C GLY A 53 12.57 -6.24 -0.27
N ASP A 54 12.83 -7.51 -0.59
CA ASP A 54 12.19 -8.71 -0.03
C ASP A 54 11.88 -8.57 1.47
N GLN A 55 10.62 -8.31 1.76
CA GLN A 55 10.05 -8.50 3.10
C GLN A 55 9.53 -9.92 3.22
N ASP A 56 9.32 -10.36 4.46
CA ASP A 56 8.71 -11.66 4.78
C ASP A 56 7.20 -11.64 4.50
N THR A 57 6.85 -11.33 3.25
CA THR A 57 5.49 -11.27 2.71
C THR A 57 5.37 -12.32 1.62
N ALA A 58 4.48 -13.30 1.82
CA ALA A 58 4.21 -14.37 0.86
C ALA A 58 3.61 -13.83 -0.45
N ARG A 59 2.87 -12.72 -0.37
CA ARG A 59 2.22 -12.05 -1.49
C ARG A 59 2.15 -10.55 -1.27
N ILE A 60 2.30 -9.80 -2.35
CA ILE A 60 2.02 -8.36 -2.39
C ILE A 60 0.92 -8.13 -3.42
N ASP A 61 -0.09 -7.35 -3.05
CA ASP A 61 -1.15 -6.91 -3.95
C ASP A 61 -1.32 -5.39 -3.89
N LEU A 62 -1.84 -4.84 -4.98
CA LEU A 62 -2.50 -3.55 -4.96
C LEU A 62 -3.91 -3.74 -4.42
N ALA A 63 -4.19 -3.09 -3.30
CA ALA A 63 -5.51 -2.99 -2.71
C ALA A 63 -6.25 -1.76 -3.23
N ALA A 64 -7.57 -1.87 -3.34
CA ALA A 64 -8.48 -0.74 -3.30
C ALA A 64 -9.40 -0.94 -2.09
N GLU A 65 -9.30 -0.07 -1.10
CA GLU A 65 -10.21 -0.05 0.06
C GLU A 65 -11.36 0.92 -0.22
N ASP A 66 -12.58 0.48 0.05
CA ASP A 66 -13.78 1.30 -0.12
C ASP A 66 -14.26 1.95 1.19
N ALA A 67 -15.32 2.75 1.12
CA ALA A 67 -15.88 3.45 2.29
C ALA A 67 -16.35 2.53 3.43
N SER A 68 -16.57 1.23 3.18
CA SER A 68 -16.96 0.26 4.19
C SER A 68 -15.76 -0.34 4.93
N GLY A 69 -14.53 -0.08 4.46
CA GLY A 69 -13.30 -0.65 4.99
C GLY A 69 -12.98 -2.05 4.45
N ASP A 70 -13.73 -2.52 3.45
CA ASP A 70 -13.42 -3.74 2.74
C ASP A 70 -12.27 -3.48 1.75
N ILE A 71 -11.27 -4.36 1.77
CA ILE A 71 -10.09 -4.29 0.90
C ILE A 71 -10.28 -5.24 -0.26
N TRP A 72 -10.18 -4.71 -1.47
CA TRP A 72 -10.34 -5.44 -2.72
C TRP A 72 -8.99 -5.56 -3.43
N PRO A 73 -8.30 -6.72 -3.40
CA PRO A 73 -7.09 -6.94 -4.18
C PRO A 73 -7.36 -6.87 -5.69
N GLN A 74 -6.57 -6.04 -6.39
CA GLN A 74 -6.79 -5.70 -7.81
C GLN A 74 -6.05 -6.65 -8.77
N PHE A 75 -4.92 -7.24 -8.35
CA PHE A 75 -4.12 -8.16 -9.16
C PHE A 75 -4.31 -9.62 -8.74
N ARG A 76 -5.54 -10.10 -8.81
CA ARG A 76 -5.92 -11.43 -8.28
C ARG A 76 -5.05 -12.56 -8.81
N ASP A 77 -4.73 -12.53 -10.11
CA ASP A 77 -3.98 -13.58 -10.80
C ASP A 77 -2.48 -13.29 -10.93
N GLN A 78 -2.03 -12.11 -10.52
CA GLN A 78 -0.65 -11.66 -10.72
C GLN A 78 -0.03 -11.22 -9.41
N ARG A 79 0.99 -11.96 -8.96
CA ARG A 79 1.77 -11.56 -7.79
C ARG A 79 2.64 -10.37 -8.14
N LEU A 80 2.39 -9.23 -7.49
CA LEU A 80 3.32 -8.12 -7.56
C LEU A 80 4.62 -8.51 -6.86
N LYS A 81 5.74 -8.07 -7.45
CA LYS A 81 7.07 -8.26 -6.88
C LYS A 81 7.81 -6.93 -6.92
N PRO A 82 8.56 -6.58 -5.87
CA PRO A 82 9.36 -5.37 -5.89
C PRO A 82 10.30 -5.32 -7.09
N GLN A 83 10.39 -4.16 -7.73
CA GLN A 83 11.20 -3.95 -8.93
C GLN A 83 12.21 -2.81 -8.69
N THR A 84 13.31 -2.84 -9.45
CA THR A 84 14.30 -1.74 -9.43
C THR A 84 13.82 -0.49 -10.17
N LYS A 85 12.74 -0.59 -10.94
CA LYS A 85 12.10 0.50 -11.67
C LYS A 85 10.62 0.58 -11.29
N PRO A 86 9.98 1.75 -11.41
CA PRO A 86 8.55 1.86 -11.20
C PRO A 86 7.76 0.89 -12.09
N THR A 87 6.77 0.24 -11.51
CA THR A 87 5.81 -0.60 -12.23
C THR A 87 4.62 0.25 -12.64
N VAL A 88 4.18 0.13 -13.89
CA VAL A 88 2.97 0.80 -14.38
C VAL A 88 2.02 -0.24 -14.90
N ASP A 89 0.77 -0.17 -14.46
CA ASP A 89 -0.28 -1.09 -14.90
C ASP A 89 -1.64 -0.37 -15.06
N ILE A 90 -2.57 -1.03 -15.73
CA ILE A 90 -3.95 -0.59 -15.92
C ILE A 90 -4.90 -1.59 -15.29
N ILE A 91 -5.59 -1.16 -14.25
CA ILE A 91 -6.61 -1.96 -13.56
C ILE A 91 -8.01 -1.48 -13.91
N THR A 92 -8.99 -2.36 -13.71
CA THR A 92 -10.41 -2.00 -13.79
C THR A 92 -11.05 -2.32 -12.45
N VAL A 93 -11.61 -1.31 -11.80
CA VAL A 93 -12.45 -1.48 -10.61
C VAL A 93 -13.89 -1.60 -11.11
N SER A 94 -14.51 -2.77 -10.88
CA SER A 94 -15.83 -3.12 -11.43
C SER A 94 -17.01 -2.52 -10.67
N ASP A 95 -16.80 -2.04 -9.45
CA ASP A 95 -17.80 -1.31 -8.66
C ASP A 95 -17.12 -0.10 -8.00
N VAL A 96 -17.41 1.09 -8.53
CA VAL A 96 -16.95 2.36 -7.97
C VAL A 96 -18.07 3.14 -7.28
N SER A 97 -19.20 2.51 -6.95
CA SER A 97 -20.28 3.17 -6.21
C SER A 97 -19.91 3.48 -4.76
N ARG A 98 -18.82 2.90 -4.25
CA ARG A 98 -18.40 2.94 -2.83
C ARG A 98 -17.23 3.87 -2.52
N TYR A 99 -17.13 4.99 -3.24
CA TYR A 99 -16.12 6.01 -2.93
C TYR A 99 -16.17 6.49 -1.46
N PRO A 100 -15.04 6.91 -0.87
CA PRO A 100 -13.71 7.02 -1.47
C PRO A 100 -13.08 5.66 -1.78
N LEU A 101 -12.20 5.62 -2.78
CA LEU A 101 -11.34 4.47 -3.06
C LEU A 101 -9.92 4.82 -2.65
N ASN A 102 -9.37 4.08 -1.69
CA ASN A 102 -8.00 4.24 -1.24
C ASN A 102 -7.14 3.12 -1.83
N PHE A 103 -6.17 3.49 -2.66
CA PHE A 103 -5.27 2.55 -3.33
C PHE A 103 -3.92 2.51 -2.63
N TYR A 104 -3.48 1.33 -2.21
CA TYR A 104 -2.18 1.13 -1.55
C TYR A 104 -1.69 -0.30 -1.74
N LEU A 105 -0.42 -0.57 -1.42
CA LEU A 105 0.10 -1.93 -1.41
C LEU A 105 -0.15 -2.59 -0.07
N VAL A 106 -0.58 -3.85 -0.13
CA VAL A 106 -0.68 -4.73 1.02
C VAL A 106 0.24 -5.93 0.85
N GLY A 107 0.90 -6.30 1.94
CA GLY A 107 1.61 -7.57 2.10
C GLY A 107 0.71 -8.55 2.82
N LEU A 108 0.67 -9.78 2.34
CA LEU A 108 -0.03 -10.89 2.96
C LEU A 108 0.99 -11.98 3.31
N ASN A 109 0.91 -12.51 4.52
CA ASN A 109 1.61 -13.74 4.89
C ASN A 109 0.87 -14.98 4.34
N ASP A 110 1.45 -16.17 4.51
CA ASP A 110 0.89 -17.41 3.96
C ASP A 110 -0.54 -17.71 4.45
N ASP A 111 -0.83 -17.47 5.73
CA ASP A 111 -2.16 -17.69 6.31
C ASP A 111 -3.21 -16.74 5.71
N ALA A 112 -2.86 -15.46 5.55
CA ALA A 112 -3.73 -14.45 4.96
C ALA A 112 -3.97 -14.71 3.46
N VAL A 113 -2.96 -15.22 2.74
CA VAL A 113 -3.11 -15.66 1.34
C VAL A 113 -4.11 -16.81 1.25
N ALA A 114 -3.97 -17.83 2.10
CA ALA A 114 -4.88 -18.98 2.10
C ALA A 114 -6.32 -18.54 2.38
N ALA A 115 -6.53 -17.68 3.38
CA ALA A 115 -7.85 -17.15 3.71
C ALA A 115 -8.45 -16.34 2.55
N PHE A 116 -7.67 -15.48 1.90
CA PHE A 116 -8.12 -14.73 0.72
C PHE A 116 -8.51 -15.65 -0.45
N ASP A 117 -7.70 -16.65 -0.76
CA ASP A 117 -7.96 -17.57 -1.86
C ASP A 117 -9.23 -18.41 -1.62
N ASP A 118 -9.53 -18.75 -0.37
CA ASP A 118 -10.76 -19.45 0.01
C ASP A 118 -12.01 -18.57 -0.11
N GLU A 119 -11.96 -17.32 0.39
CA GLU A 119 -13.04 -16.34 0.23
C GLU A 119 -13.30 -16.02 -1.25
N CYS A 120 -12.22 -15.89 -2.03
CA CYS A 120 -12.34 -15.64 -3.47
C CYS A 120 -12.96 -16.84 -4.21
N ARG A 121 -12.69 -18.08 -3.78
CA ARG A 121 -13.35 -19.28 -4.29
C ARG A 121 -14.84 -19.33 -3.93
N ALA A 122 -15.24 -18.74 -2.80
CA ALA A 122 -16.63 -18.57 -2.41
C ALA A 122 -17.35 -17.43 -3.18
N GLY A 123 -16.62 -16.69 -4.01
CA GLY A 123 -17.14 -15.61 -4.85
C GLY A 123 -16.96 -14.20 -4.28
N PHE A 124 -16.33 -14.08 -3.11
CA PHE A 124 -16.09 -12.79 -2.45
C PHE A 124 -14.59 -12.55 -2.31
N CYS A 125 -13.96 -11.96 -3.33
CA CYS A 125 -12.52 -11.71 -3.36
C CYS A 125 -12.18 -10.38 -2.65
N SER A 126 -12.51 -10.26 -1.36
CA SER A 126 -12.11 -9.14 -0.51
C SER A 126 -11.63 -9.64 0.85
N VAL A 127 -10.88 -8.78 1.56
CA VAL A 127 -10.38 -9.04 2.92
C VAL A 127 -10.64 -7.81 3.78
N LYS A 128 -10.63 -8.01 5.10
CA LYS A 128 -10.69 -6.89 6.06
C LYS A 128 -9.31 -6.51 6.54
N ALA A 129 -9.04 -5.22 6.65
CA ALA A 129 -7.78 -4.70 7.18
C ALA A 129 -7.42 -5.26 8.57
N SER A 130 -8.43 -5.62 9.37
CA SER A 130 -8.27 -6.20 10.71
C SER A 130 -7.87 -7.68 10.72
N MET A 131 -7.80 -8.33 9.56
CA MET A 131 -7.37 -9.72 9.47
C MET A 131 -5.89 -9.85 9.83
N PRO A 132 -5.51 -10.76 10.74
CA PRO A 132 -4.11 -11.01 11.04
C PRO A 132 -3.32 -11.39 9.78
N GLY A 133 -2.08 -10.92 9.65
CA GLY A 133 -1.21 -11.26 8.52
C GLY A 133 -1.34 -10.37 7.29
N ILE A 134 -2.14 -9.29 7.37
CA ILE A 134 -2.21 -8.23 6.36
C ILE A 134 -1.48 -6.98 6.87
N GLU A 135 -0.54 -6.45 6.08
CA GLU A 135 0.19 -5.22 6.39
C GLU A 135 0.14 -4.24 5.23
N GLN A 136 -0.08 -2.96 5.52
CA GLN A 136 0.07 -1.90 4.53
C GLN A 136 1.56 -1.57 4.36
N LEU A 137 2.09 -1.74 3.14
CA LEU A 137 3.54 -1.65 2.90
C LEU A 137 4.06 -0.25 2.61
N GLY A 138 3.19 0.74 2.39
CA GLY A 138 3.63 2.09 2.04
C GLY A 138 2.48 3.08 1.88
N THR A 139 2.77 4.21 1.24
CA THR A 139 1.77 5.28 1.08
C THR A 139 0.91 5.05 -0.16
N GLY A 140 -0.39 5.18 0.03
CA GLY A 140 -1.37 5.08 -1.03
C GLY A 140 -1.78 6.42 -1.64
N ALA A 141 -2.78 6.34 -2.51
CA ALA A 141 -3.50 7.49 -3.06
C ALA A 141 -5.00 7.31 -2.88
N SER A 142 -5.71 8.41 -2.60
CA SER A 142 -7.15 8.41 -2.36
C SER A 142 -7.87 9.09 -3.52
N ILE A 143 -8.92 8.44 -4.02
CA ILE A 143 -9.84 8.98 -5.01
C ILE A 143 -11.18 9.19 -4.29
N PRO A 144 -11.57 10.43 -3.96
CA PRO A 144 -12.76 10.72 -3.15
C PRO A 144 -14.08 10.59 -3.93
N ALA A 145 -14.05 10.69 -5.25
CA ALA A 145 -15.21 10.59 -6.13
C ALA A 145 -14.79 10.45 -7.60
N VAL A 146 -15.72 10.09 -8.48
CA VAL A 146 -15.55 10.24 -9.93
C VAL A 146 -15.51 11.73 -10.29
N VAL A 147 -14.33 12.28 -10.54
CA VAL A 147 -14.20 13.64 -11.11
C VAL A 147 -13.05 13.70 -12.12
N ASP A 148 -13.19 14.56 -13.12
CA ASP A 148 -12.22 14.74 -14.20
C ASP A 148 -10.82 15.15 -13.71
N ALA A 149 -10.71 15.76 -12.53
CA ALA A 149 -9.45 16.15 -11.91
C ALA A 149 -8.51 14.96 -11.61
N TYR A 150 -9.05 13.74 -11.51
CA TYR A 150 -8.26 12.52 -11.35
C TYR A 150 -7.87 11.89 -12.69
N SER A 151 -8.20 12.53 -13.82
CA SER A 151 -7.84 12.01 -15.13
C SER A 151 -6.32 11.99 -15.32
N CYS A 152 -5.81 10.91 -15.91
CA CYS A 152 -4.39 10.83 -16.23
C CYS A 152 -3.96 11.96 -17.18
N PRO A 153 -2.80 12.60 -16.96
CA PRO A 153 -2.27 13.55 -17.92
C PRO A 153 -2.13 12.89 -19.29
N LYS A 154 -2.51 13.62 -20.34
CA LYS A 154 -2.31 13.19 -21.73
C LYS A 154 -0.80 13.18 -21.99
N GLY A 155 -0.19 12.01 -21.91
CA GLY A 155 1.16 11.75 -22.38
C GLY A 155 1.22 11.70 -23.91
#